data_AF-A0A2S0KQB5-F1
#
_entry.id   AF-A0A2S0KQB5-F1
#
_cell.length_a   1.000
_cell.length_b   1.000
_cell.length_c   1.000
_cell.angle_alpha   90.00
_cell.angle_beta   90.00
_cell.angle_gamma   90.00
#
_symmetry.space_group_name_H-M   'P 1'
#
loop_
_entity.id
_entity.type
_entity.pdbx_description
1 polymer ?
#
loop_
_entity_poly.entity_id
_entity_poly.type
_entity_poly.pdbx_seq_one_letter_code
_entity_poly.pdbx_strand_id
1 'polypeptide(L)'
;MMDEPSKVSVPGEGVGSWELLGVWWRFFWRYAIVWALLLLGGGCILNFLSGILYDSRLLFTLTLIYSSTANAAASLCVFVYILNRHFRRSAVMVSTAAGRPVFRAKLRAWFHYYWRFLLFSFGIALLSGALLPLAARWLGQEPLAFLKYSKYVGNVSMIPASLFAFQLLMRRKGGKQLLRISTCGGC
;
A
#
# COMPACT_ATOMS: atom_id res chain seq x y z
N MET A 1 -24.50 47.72 0.39
CA MET A 1 -23.92 46.48 -0.15
C MET A 1 -23.07 45.89 0.95
N MET A 2 -23.63 44.95 1.71
CA MET A 2 -22.89 44.21 2.72
C MET A 2 -22.30 42.99 2.03
N ASP A 3 -20.97 42.93 1.98
CA ASP A 3 -20.23 41.76 1.51
C ASP A 3 -20.58 40.56 2.40
N GLU A 4 -21.17 39.53 1.81
CA GLU A 4 -21.31 38.22 2.43
C GLU A 4 -19.91 37.71 2.83
N PRO A 5 -19.71 37.29 4.09
CA PRO A 5 -18.49 36.60 4.44
C PRO A 5 -18.48 35.26 3.70
N SER A 6 -17.64 35.20 2.67
CA SER A 6 -17.07 34.00 2.04
C SER A 6 -17.12 32.82 3.01
N LYS A 7 -18.00 31.86 2.71
CA LYS A 7 -18.04 30.57 3.39
C LYS A 7 -16.70 29.88 3.15
N VAL A 8 -15.77 30.07 4.07
CA VAL A 8 -14.56 29.25 4.20
C VAL A 8 -15.05 27.83 4.46
N SER A 9 -15.09 27.03 3.40
CA SER A 9 -15.41 25.61 3.49
C SER A 9 -14.41 24.96 4.42
N VAL A 10 -14.86 24.56 5.62
CA VAL A 10 -14.11 23.72 6.55
C VAL A 10 -13.70 22.46 5.77
N PRO A 11 -12.41 22.19 5.50
CA PRO A 11 -12.03 21.10 4.60
C PRO A 11 -12.01 19.79 5.39
N GLY A 12 -13.15 19.33 5.88
CA GLY A 12 -13.23 18.24 6.85
C GLY A 12 -14.51 17.40 6.82
N GLU A 13 -15.50 17.76 6.01
CA GLU A 13 -16.71 16.98 5.82
C GLU A 13 -16.81 16.51 4.38
N GLY A 14 -16.84 15.19 4.18
CA GLY A 14 -17.25 14.61 2.91
C GLY A 14 -16.15 14.32 1.89
N VAL A 15 -14.98 13.78 2.28
CA VAL A 15 -14.21 12.99 1.29
C VAL A 15 -15.05 11.76 0.97
N GLY A 16 -15.70 11.75 -0.17
CA GLY A 16 -16.53 10.64 -0.62
C GLY A 16 -15.71 9.34 -0.65
N SER A 17 -16.34 8.20 -0.34
CA SER A 17 -15.70 6.87 -0.44
C SER A 17 -15.02 6.66 -1.79
N TRP A 18 -15.61 7.20 -2.85
CA TRP A 18 -15.10 7.20 -4.23
C TRP A 18 -13.80 7.98 -4.42
N GLU A 19 -13.65 9.15 -3.79
CA GLU A 19 -12.41 9.94 -3.87
C GLU A 19 -11.26 9.23 -3.16
N LEU A 20 -11.55 8.64 -1.99
CA LEU A 20 -10.59 7.87 -1.21
C LEU A 20 -10.13 6.63 -1.98
N LEU A 21 -11.06 5.96 -2.67
CA LEU A 21 -10.77 4.82 -3.53
C LEU A 21 -9.94 5.23 -4.75
N GLY A 22 -10.23 6.38 -5.37
CA GLY A 22 -9.45 6.93 -6.47
C GLY A 22 -8.00 7.28 -6.09
N VAL A 23 -7.78 7.86 -4.90
CA VAL A 23 -6.44 8.15 -4.38
C VAL A 23 -5.70 6.85 -4.04
N TRP A 24 -6.35 5.91 -3.37
CA TRP A 24 -5.79 4.60 -3.08
C TRP A 24 -5.40 3.85 -4.36
N TRP A 25 -6.26 3.85 -5.38
CA TRP A 25 -6.00 3.17 -6.64
C TRP A 25 -4.76 3.70 -7.35
N ARG A 26 -4.61 5.04 -7.40
CA ARG A 26 -3.40 5.68 -7.94
C ARG A 26 -2.16 5.36 -7.11
N PHE A 27 -2.28 5.30 -5.78
CA PHE A 27 -1.19 4.89 -4.89
C PHE A 27 -0.77 3.44 -5.18
N PHE A 28 -1.75 2.53 -5.26
CA PHE A 28 -1.54 1.11 -5.49
C PHE A 28 -0.81 0.86 -6.82
N TRP A 29 -1.26 1.46 -7.93
CA TRP A 29 -0.60 1.28 -9.22
C TRP A 29 0.83 1.80 -9.25
N ARG A 30 1.10 2.95 -8.64
CA ARG A 30 2.47 3.48 -8.56
C ARG A 30 3.37 2.55 -7.74
N TYR A 31 2.87 2.04 -6.62
CA TYR A 31 3.57 1.03 -5.84
C TYR A 31 3.81 -0.24 -6.67
N ALA A 32 2.78 -0.77 -7.34
CA ALA A 32 2.88 -1.99 -8.13
C ALA A 32 3.90 -1.87 -9.26
N ILE A 33 3.94 -0.74 -9.97
CA ILE A 33 4.92 -0.48 -11.04
C ILE A 33 6.34 -0.42 -10.46
N VAL A 34 6.57 0.36 -9.40
CA VAL A 34 7.91 0.49 -8.79
C VAL A 34 8.37 -0.86 -8.22
N TRP A 35 7.47 -1.60 -7.58
CA TRP A 35 7.77 -2.92 -7.03
C TRP A 35 8.08 -3.93 -8.14
N ALA A 36 7.32 -3.95 -9.23
CA ALA A 36 7.59 -4.80 -10.38
C ALA A 36 8.94 -4.49 -11.04
N LEU A 37 9.28 -3.21 -11.19
CA LEU A 37 10.58 -2.79 -11.73
C LEU A 37 11.75 -3.23 -10.84
N LEU A 38 11.61 -3.09 -9.52
CA LEU A 38 12.60 -3.58 -8.56
C LEU A 38 12.72 -5.11 -8.63
N LEU A 39 11.60 -5.84 -8.66
CA LEU A 39 11.62 -7.31 -8.78
C LEU A 39 12.27 -7.78 -10.08
N LEU A 40 12.01 -7.12 -11.21
CA LEU A 40 12.65 -7.44 -12.49
C LEU A 40 14.16 -7.18 -12.42
N GLY A 41 14.57 -6.01 -11.93
CA GLY A 41 15.99 -5.68 -11.77
C GLY A 41 16.72 -6.64 -10.85
N GLY A 42 16.15 -6.95 -9.68
CA GLY A 42 16.71 -7.92 -8.75
C GLY A 42 16.69 -9.35 -9.28
N GLY A 43 15.65 -9.73 -10.00
CA GLY A 43 15.56 -11.03 -10.68
C GLY A 43 16.67 -11.21 -11.70
N CYS A 44 16.98 -10.17 -12.49
CA CYS A 44 18.12 -10.20 -13.41
C CYS A 44 19.46 -10.37 -12.68
N ILE A 45 19.67 -9.63 -11.58
CA ILE A 45 20.90 -9.72 -10.77
C ILE A 45 21.02 -11.11 -10.13
N LEU A 46 19.95 -11.63 -9.53
CA LEU A 46 19.92 -12.95 -8.91
C LEU A 46 20.09 -14.07 -9.93
N ASN A 47 19.55 -13.92 -11.14
CA ASN A 47 19.75 -14.86 -12.23
C ASN A 47 21.22 -14.88 -12.67
N PHE A 48 21.85 -13.72 -12.81
CA PHE A 48 23.30 -13.63 -13.05
C PHE A 48 24.10 -14.26 -11.90
N LEU A 49 23.72 -13.99 -10.66
CA LEU A 49 24.35 -14.58 -9.47
C LEU A 49 24.19 -16.10 -9.41
N SER A 50 23.07 -16.65 -9.88
CA SER A 50 22.83 -18.09 -9.92
C SER A 50 23.73 -18.83 -10.92
N GLY A 51 24.23 -18.12 -11.94
CA GLY A 51 25.27 -18.64 -12.83
C GLY A 51 26.65 -18.75 -12.15
N ILE A 52 26.85 -18.07 -11.01
CA ILE A 52 28.15 -17.99 -10.32
C ILE A 52 28.11 -18.76 -8.98
N LEU A 53 27.03 -18.62 -8.20
CA LEU A 53 26.81 -19.32 -6.95
C LEU A 53 25.98 -20.60 -7.18
N TYR A 54 26.53 -21.74 -6.83
CA TYR A 54 25.84 -23.05 -6.90
C TYR A 54 24.96 -23.37 -5.68
N ASP A 55 25.02 -22.58 -4.61
CA ASP A 55 24.26 -22.88 -3.38
C ASP A 55 22.82 -22.37 -3.46
N SER A 56 21.91 -23.31 -3.73
CA SER A 56 20.47 -23.10 -3.79
C SER A 56 19.86 -22.49 -2.52
N ARG A 57 20.42 -22.77 -1.33
CA ARG A 57 19.89 -22.24 -0.06
C ARG A 57 20.21 -20.77 0.10
N LEU A 58 21.43 -20.37 -0.27
CA LEU A 58 21.85 -18.97 -0.25
C LEU A 58 21.08 -18.15 -1.29
N LEU A 59 20.92 -18.65 -2.51
CA LEU A 59 20.12 -18.01 -3.55
C LEU A 59 18.67 -17.80 -3.12
N PHE A 60 18.05 -18.81 -2.50
CA PHE A 60 16.69 -18.71 -1.99
C PHE A 60 16.59 -17.65 -0.88
N THR A 61 17.53 -17.66 0.08
CA THR A 61 17.56 -16.69 1.18
C THR A 61 17.76 -15.26 0.67
N LEU A 62 18.69 -15.06 -0.27
CA LEU A 62 18.91 -13.76 -0.92
C LEU A 62 17.66 -13.29 -1.67
N THR A 63 16.95 -14.19 -2.35
CA THR A 63 15.70 -13.87 -3.06
C THR A 63 14.62 -13.40 -2.08
N LEU A 64 14.48 -14.05 -0.92
CA LEU A 64 13.52 -13.65 0.11
C LEU A 64 13.87 -12.29 0.72
N ILE A 65 15.14 -12.06 1.04
CA ILE A 65 15.62 -10.78 1.61
C ILE A 65 15.41 -9.66 0.58
N TYR A 66 15.80 -9.89 -0.67
CA TYR A 66 15.64 -8.93 -1.74
C TYR A 66 14.17 -8.56 -1.96
N SER A 67 13.30 -9.56 -2.09
CA SER A 67 11.86 -9.35 -2.32
C SER A 67 11.21 -8.55 -1.19
N SER A 68 11.60 -8.85 0.06
CA SER A 68 11.10 -8.14 1.25
C SER A 68 11.59 -6.69 1.29
N THR A 69 12.87 -6.47 0.98
CA THR A 69 13.50 -5.15 0.97
C THR A 69 12.96 -4.29 -0.19
N ALA A 70 12.80 -4.87 -1.37
CA ALA A 70 12.22 -4.22 -2.54
C ALA A 70 10.78 -3.78 -2.30
N ASN A 71 9.97 -4.60 -1.61
CA ASN A 71 8.62 -4.22 -1.20
C ASN A 71 8.64 -3.01 -0.24
N ALA A 72 9.44 -3.07 0.84
CA ALA A 72 9.57 -1.98 1.78
C ALA A 72 10.05 -0.68 1.09
N ALA A 73 11.07 -0.78 0.24
CA ALA A 73 11.63 0.34 -0.50
C ALA A 73 10.64 0.94 -1.51
N ALA A 74 9.91 0.12 -2.27
CA ALA A 74 8.87 0.57 -3.19
C ALA A 74 7.77 1.33 -2.44
N SER A 75 7.29 0.77 -1.33
CA SER A 75 6.26 1.41 -0.51
C SER A 75 6.72 2.75 0.06
N LEU A 76 7.96 2.84 0.55
CA LEU A 76 8.53 4.06 1.11
C LEU A 76 8.75 5.12 0.01
N CYS A 77 9.31 4.72 -1.13
CA CYS A 77 9.57 5.62 -2.26
C CYS A 77 8.26 6.26 -2.76
N VAL A 78 7.23 5.45 -2.99
CA VAL A 78 5.92 5.94 -3.45
C VAL A 78 5.22 6.77 -2.39
N PHE A 79 5.32 6.41 -1.12
CA PHE A 79 4.75 7.18 -0.01
C PHE A 79 5.42 8.55 0.14
N VAL A 80 6.76 8.59 0.13
CA VAL A 80 7.52 9.86 0.14
C VAL A 80 7.22 10.68 -1.10
N TYR A 81 7.18 10.05 -2.29
CA TYR A 81 6.86 10.72 -3.55
C TYR A 81 5.49 11.38 -3.51
N ILE A 82 4.46 10.68 -3.01
CA ILE A 82 3.10 11.22 -2.91
C ILE A 82 3.01 12.33 -1.86
N LEU A 83 3.77 12.23 -0.76
CA LEU A 83 3.83 13.28 0.27
C LEU A 83 4.78 14.44 -0.06
N ASN A 84 5.68 14.31 -1.03
CA ASN A 84 6.65 15.34 -1.41
C ASN A 84 6.25 16.06 -2.71
N ARG A 85 5.57 15.36 -3.62
CA ARG A 85 4.99 15.98 -4.80
C ARG A 85 3.77 16.78 -4.36
N HIS A 86 3.94 18.09 -4.16
CA HIS A 86 2.83 19.05 -4.24
C HIS A 86 2.11 18.74 -5.56
N PHE A 87 0.91 18.16 -5.50
CA PHE A 87 0.12 17.86 -6.68
C PHE A 87 -0.34 19.18 -7.31
N ARG A 88 0.55 19.85 -8.07
CA ARG A 88 0.25 21.09 -8.81
C ARG A 88 -0.91 20.93 -9.83
N ARG A 89 -1.45 19.72 -10.04
CA ARG A 89 -2.51 19.41 -11.02
C ARG A 89 -3.51 18.33 -10.58
N SER A 90 -3.65 18.02 -9.28
CA SER A 90 -4.76 17.16 -8.84
C SER A 90 -5.49 17.81 -7.68
N ALA A 91 -6.81 17.88 -7.80
CA ALA A 91 -7.74 18.48 -6.86
C ALA A 91 -7.72 17.84 -5.45
N VAL A 92 -6.83 16.87 -5.20
CA VAL A 92 -6.77 16.08 -3.96
C VAL A 92 -5.30 15.99 -3.51
N MET A 93 -4.95 16.69 -2.43
CA MET A 93 -3.62 16.70 -1.81
C MET A 93 -3.65 15.93 -0.49
N VAL A 94 -2.68 15.05 -0.24
CA VAL A 94 -2.47 14.47 1.09
C VAL A 94 -1.48 15.36 1.83
N SER A 95 -1.98 16.28 2.65
CA SER A 95 -1.15 17.19 3.47
C SER A 95 -1.03 16.67 4.90
N THR A 96 0.13 16.86 5.53
CA THR A 96 0.30 16.58 6.96
C THR A 96 -0.45 17.62 7.77
N ALA A 97 -1.18 17.21 8.81
CA ALA A 97 -2.01 18.13 9.60
C ALA A 97 -1.22 19.27 10.30
N ALA A 98 0.10 19.11 10.44
CA ALA A 98 1.01 20.16 10.88
C ALA A 98 1.70 20.76 9.66
N GLY A 99 1.48 22.06 9.38
CA GLY A 99 1.94 22.79 8.19
C GLY A 99 3.46 22.88 7.96
N ARG A 100 4.29 22.11 8.68
CA ARG A 100 5.70 21.85 8.34
C ARG A 100 6.01 20.37 8.54
N PRO A 101 6.10 19.57 7.46
CA PRO A 101 6.35 18.15 7.62
C PRO A 101 7.84 17.89 7.90
N VAL A 102 8.19 17.69 9.17
CA VAL A 102 9.49 17.11 9.54
C VAL A 102 9.55 15.68 8.97
N PHE A 103 10.59 15.33 8.22
CA PHE A 103 10.77 14.01 7.59
C PHE A 103 10.47 12.83 8.54
N ARG A 104 10.81 12.97 9.83
CA ARG A 104 10.50 12.01 10.89
C ARG A 104 9.00 11.70 11.03
N ALA A 105 8.12 12.69 10.87
CA ALA A 105 6.67 12.50 10.94
C ALA A 105 6.15 11.73 9.71
N LYS A 106 6.69 12.01 8.51
CA LYS A 106 6.38 11.24 7.30
C LYS A 106 6.81 9.78 7.45
N LEU A 107 8.01 9.54 7.97
CA LEU A 107 8.53 8.19 8.20
C LEU A 107 7.69 7.42 9.24
N ARG A 108 7.26 8.08 10.32
CA ARG A 108 6.37 7.46 11.33
C ARG A 108 5.01 7.10 10.74
N ALA A 109 4.44 7.97 9.92
CA ALA A 109 3.18 7.69 9.23
C ALA A 109 3.32 6.51 8.25
N TRP A 110 4.42 6.47 7.48
CA TRP A 110 4.75 5.33 6.62
C TRP A 110 4.88 4.04 7.42
N PHE A 111 5.63 4.06 8.54
CA PHE A 111 5.84 2.88 9.37
C PHE A 111 4.52 2.32 9.90
N HIS A 112 3.62 3.18 10.40
CA HIS A 112 2.29 2.75 10.84
C HIS A 112 1.45 2.16 9.70
N TYR A 113 1.51 2.76 8.50
CA TYR A 113 0.84 2.24 7.32
C TYR A 113 1.40 0.86 6.92
N TYR A 114 2.72 0.76 6.77
CA TYR A 114 3.41 -0.45 6.31
C TYR A 114 3.25 -1.60 7.30
N TRP A 115 3.35 -1.33 8.61
CA TRP A 115 3.11 -2.33 9.64
C TRP A 115 1.69 -2.89 9.61
N ARG A 116 0.67 -2.02 9.46
CA ARG A 116 -0.73 -2.44 9.33
C ARG A 116 -0.96 -3.22 8.05
N PHE A 117 -0.33 -2.80 6.95
CA PHE A 117 -0.38 -3.52 5.69
C PHE A 117 0.17 -4.94 5.83
N LEU A 118 1.31 -5.13 6.50
CA LEU A 118 1.87 -6.46 6.76
C LEU A 118 0.92 -7.32 7.59
N LEU A 119 0.37 -6.78 8.69
CA LEU A 119 -0.57 -7.51 9.54
C LEU A 119 -1.84 -7.90 8.79
N PHE A 120 -2.41 -7.01 7.99
CA PHE A 120 -3.60 -7.32 7.19
C PHE A 120 -3.29 -8.29 6.06
N SER A 121 -2.16 -8.15 5.36
CA SER A 121 -1.76 -9.06 4.28
C SER A 121 -1.56 -10.47 4.80
N PHE A 122 -0.91 -10.60 5.97
CA PHE A 122 -0.70 -11.88 6.64
C PHE A 122 -2.01 -12.47 7.15
N GLY A 123 -2.84 -11.67 7.84
CA GLY A 123 -4.14 -12.14 8.36
C GLY A 123 -5.09 -12.57 7.25
N ILE A 124 -5.20 -11.79 6.17
CA ILE A 124 -6.00 -12.16 5.00
C ILE A 124 -5.42 -13.40 4.34
N ALA A 125 -4.09 -13.47 4.12
CA ALA A 125 -3.46 -14.65 3.52
C ALA A 125 -3.75 -15.93 4.31
N LEU A 126 -3.64 -15.89 5.65
CA LEU A 126 -3.98 -17.01 6.51
C LEU A 126 -5.45 -17.40 6.41
N LEU A 127 -6.36 -16.43 6.48
CA LEU A 127 -7.80 -16.67 6.35
C LEU A 127 -8.12 -17.31 4.99
N SER A 128 -7.65 -16.71 3.89
CA SER A 128 -7.87 -17.24 2.54
C SER A 128 -7.18 -18.59 2.31
N GLY A 129 -5.99 -18.82 2.90
CA GLY A 129 -5.30 -20.11 2.84
C GLY A 129 -6.06 -21.20 3.60
N ALA A 130 -6.66 -20.87 4.74
CA ALA A 130 -7.53 -21.78 5.50
C ALA A 130 -8.88 -22.02 4.82
N LEU A 131 -9.40 -21.04 4.07
CA LEU A 131 -10.64 -21.13 3.31
C LEU A 131 -10.47 -21.90 1.98
N LEU A 132 -9.26 -22.00 1.43
CA LEU A 132 -9.00 -22.70 0.16
C LEU A 132 -9.45 -24.17 0.16
N PRO A 133 -9.09 -24.99 1.17
CA PRO A 133 -9.54 -26.38 1.26
C PRO A 133 -11.06 -26.52 1.40
N LEU A 134 -11.69 -25.58 2.12
CA LEU A 134 -13.15 -25.52 2.29
C LEU A 134 -13.85 -25.20 0.97
N ALA A 135 -13.34 -24.22 0.22
CA ALA A 135 -13.85 -23.86 -1.11
C ALA A 135 -13.66 -25.01 -2.13
N ALA A 136 -12.50 -25.67 -2.11
CA ALA A 136 -12.22 -26.83 -2.96
C ALA A 136 -13.20 -27.98 -2.68
N ARG A 137 -13.48 -28.25 -1.39
CA ARG A 137 -14.45 -29.25 -0.97
C ARG A 137 -15.88 -28.90 -1.41
N TRP A 138 -16.25 -27.62 -1.35
CA TRP A 138 -17.54 -27.13 -1.87
C TRP A 138 -17.67 -27.27 -3.39
N LEU A 139 -16.56 -27.15 -4.13
CA LEU A 139 -16.50 -27.32 -5.58
C LEU A 139 -16.38 -28.79 -6.02
N GLY A 140 -16.42 -29.75 -5.09
CA GLY A 140 -16.28 -31.19 -5.38
C GLY A 140 -14.87 -31.60 -5.82
N GLN A 141 -13.86 -30.77 -5.57
CA GLN A 141 -12.47 -30.99 -5.97
C GLN A 141 -11.62 -31.50 -4.79
N GLU A 142 -10.52 -32.17 -5.09
CA GLU A 142 -9.57 -32.62 -4.06
C GLU A 142 -8.86 -31.42 -3.42
N PRO A 143 -8.95 -31.25 -2.08
CA PRO A 143 -8.40 -30.08 -1.39
C PRO A 143 -6.86 -30.00 -1.46
N LEU A 144 -6.17 -31.14 -1.60
CA LEU A 144 -4.72 -31.20 -1.75
C LEU A 144 -4.23 -30.64 -3.11
N ALA A 145 -5.03 -30.79 -4.17
CA ALA A 145 -4.71 -30.22 -5.48
C ALA A 145 -4.73 -28.68 -5.44
N PHE A 146 -5.60 -28.10 -4.61
CA PHE A 146 -5.75 -26.66 -4.46
C PHE A 146 -4.63 -25.98 -3.67
N LEU A 147 -3.88 -26.71 -2.84
CA LEU A 147 -2.72 -26.16 -2.12
C LEU A 147 -1.64 -25.61 -3.04
N LYS A 148 -1.54 -26.10 -4.29
CA LYS A 148 -0.65 -25.55 -5.31
C LYS A 148 -0.94 -24.06 -5.59
N TYR A 149 -2.18 -23.63 -5.42
CA TYR A 149 -2.60 -22.25 -5.62
C TYR A 149 -2.41 -21.35 -4.38
N SER A 150 -2.03 -21.92 -3.23
CA SER A 150 -1.72 -21.16 -2.00
C SER A 150 -0.67 -20.08 -2.23
N LYS A 151 0.25 -20.30 -3.18
CA LYS A 151 1.25 -19.30 -3.59
C LYS A 151 0.63 -18.00 -4.13
N TYR A 152 -0.52 -18.07 -4.80
CA TYR A 152 -1.19 -16.89 -5.37
C TYR A 152 -2.03 -16.15 -4.33
N VAL A 153 -2.43 -16.84 -3.26
CA VAL A 153 -3.27 -16.30 -2.19
C VAL A 153 -2.59 -15.12 -1.50
N GLY A 154 -1.28 -15.21 -1.26
CA GLY A 154 -0.50 -14.11 -0.70
C GLY A 154 -0.44 -12.86 -1.60
N ASN A 155 -0.41 -13.03 -2.91
CA ASN A 155 -0.41 -11.90 -3.86
C ASN A 155 -1.78 -11.25 -3.95
N VAL A 156 -2.85 -12.06 -3.96
CA VAL A 156 -4.22 -11.55 -3.97
C VAL A 156 -4.57 -10.85 -2.67
N SER A 157 -4.04 -11.30 -1.53
CA SER A 157 -4.29 -10.69 -0.22
C SER A 157 -3.70 -9.29 -0.06
N MET A 158 -2.65 -8.94 -0.84
CA MET A 158 -2.05 -7.61 -0.81
C MET A 158 -3.03 -6.50 -1.21
N ILE A 159 -3.92 -6.76 -2.16
CA ILE A 159 -4.87 -5.75 -2.66
C ILE A 159 -5.83 -5.30 -1.55
N PRO A 160 -6.65 -6.18 -0.93
CA PRO A 160 -7.53 -5.79 0.15
C PRO A 160 -6.76 -5.31 1.38
N ALA A 161 -5.60 -5.89 1.69
CA ALA A 161 -4.76 -5.45 2.81
C ALA A 161 -4.30 -3.99 2.66
N SER A 162 -3.88 -3.60 1.45
CA SER A 162 -3.47 -2.22 1.17
C SER A 162 -4.63 -1.24 1.30
N LEU A 163 -5.83 -1.64 0.88
CA LEU A 163 -7.04 -0.82 1.01
C LEU A 163 -7.44 -0.64 2.48
N PHE A 164 -7.46 -1.71 3.28
CA PHE A 164 -7.77 -1.63 4.70
C PHE A 164 -6.75 -0.79 5.48
N ALA A 165 -5.46 -0.97 5.20
CA ALA A 165 -4.40 -0.16 5.81
C ALA A 165 -4.56 1.32 5.46
N PHE A 166 -4.89 1.63 4.20
CA PHE A 166 -5.11 3.00 3.73
C PHE A 166 -6.36 3.63 4.35
N GLN A 167 -7.49 2.92 4.37
CA GLN A 167 -8.72 3.38 5.02
C GLN A 167 -8.50 3.65 6.51
N LEU A 168 -7.77 2.78 7.22
CA LEU A 168 -7.49 2.96 8.64
C LEU A 168 -6.49 4.09 8.93
N LEU A 169 -5.60 4.40 7.99
CA LEU A 169 -4.71 5.57 8.07
C LEU A 169 -5.52 6.87 7.90
N MET A 170 -6.54 6.85 7.05
CA MET A 170 -7.38 8.01 6.73
C MET A 170 -8.52 8.27 7.73
N ARG A 171 -9.04 7.21 8.40
CA ARG A 171 -10.12 7.34 9.40
C ARG A 171 -9.64 8.13 10.62
N ARG A 172 -10.35 9.22 10.94
CA ARG A 172 -10.16 10.02 12.17
C ARG A 172 -10.37 9.12 13.40
N LYS A 173 -9.32 8.90 14.19
CA LYS A 173 -9.44 8.40 15.57
C LYS A 173 -9.04 9.53 16.53
N GLY A 174 -10.02 10.14 17.21
CA GLY A 174 -9.77 11.06 18.34
C GLY A 174 -9.08 12.39 18.00
N GLY A 175 -9.37 13.03 16.87
CA GLY A 175 -8.94 14.41 16.59
C GLY A 175 -7.49 14.61 16.11
N LYS A 176 -6.62 13.59 16.16
CA LYS A 176 -5.23 13.66 15.67
C LYS A 176 -5.07 12.94 14.33
N GLN A 177 -5.30 13.64 13.22
CA GLN A 177 -5.04 13.10 11.87
C GLN A 177 -3.54 13.23 11.55
N LEU A 178 -2.85 12.12 11.27
CA LEU A 178 -1.44 12.14 10.81
C LEU A 178 -1.33 12.68 9.38
N LEU A 179 -2.35 12.39 8.56
CA LEU A 179 -2.46 12.83 7.17
C LEU A 179 -3.90 13.29 6.92
N ARG A 180 -4.07 14.41 6.21
CA ARG A 180 -5.35 14.97 5.80
C ARG A 180 -5.38 15.01 4.28
N ILE A 181 -6.43 14.45 3.69
CA ILE A 181 -6.74 14.72 2.29
C ILE A 181 -7.39 16.11 2.28
N SER A 182 -6.68 17.10 1.74
CA SER A 182 -7.22 18.41 1.40
C SER A 182 -7.58 18.40 -0.08
N THR A 183 -8.85 18.56 -0.40
CA THR A 183 -9.24 18.92 -1.75
C THR A 183 -8.84 20.37 -2.00
N CYS A 184 -8.16 20.65 -3.12
CA CYS A 184 -8.05 22.03 -3.58
C CYS A 184 -9.43 22.38 -4.12
N GLY A 185 -10.20 23.14 -3.33
CA GLY A 185 -11.36 23.87 -3.86
C GLY A 185 -10.92 24.65 -5.09
N GLY A 186 -11.73 24.59 -6.15
CA GLY A 186 -11.40 25.13 -7.47
C GLY A 186 -10.94 26.59 -7.40
N CYS A 187 -10.02 26.92 -8.31
CA CYS A 187 -9.94 28.29 -8.81
C CYS A 187 -11.26 28.65 -9.50
#